data_AF-A0A377C914-F1
#
_entry.id   AF-A0A377C914-F1
#
_cell.length_a   1.000
_cell.length_b   1.000
_cell.length_c   1.000
_cell.angle_alpha   90.00
_cell.angle_beta   90.00
_cell.angle_gamma   90.00
#
_symmetry.space_group_name_H-M   'P 1'
#
loop_
_entity.id
_entity.type
_entity.pdbx_description
1 polymer ?
#
loop_
_entity_poly.entity_id
_entity_poly.type
_entity_poly.pdbx_seq_one_letter_code
_entity_poly.pdbx_strand_id
1 'polypeptide(L)'
;MPTICQWNNRQGTITVSASGLQVGDAFTIAGVNSVHQITKDTTGQPQVFRVLAVSGTTVTISPKILPPDNADVASRPYANVDANAANGAAITILNKNAAPANLFWADGSVELMYGKLAFPTGQGPQVMTATTEQGATLIMSYAFDHIKGVNHCSFHHSVRLLCTCS
;
A
#
# COMPACT_ATOMS: atom_id res chain seq x y z
N MET A 1 15.24 -25.24 -1.67
CA MET A 1 14.84 -24.03 -2.42
C MET A 1 15.01 -22.85 -1.49
N PRO A 2 16.03 -21.99 -1.68
CA PRO A 2 16.13 -20.81 -0.85
C PRO A 2 14.93 -19.93 -1.18
N THR A 3 14.08 -19.67 -0.19
CA THR A 3 13.08 -18.62 -0.28
C THR A 3 13.85 -17.36 -0.64
N ILE A 4 13.69 -16.86 -1.86
CA ILE A 4 14.07 -15.49 -2.14
C ILE A 4 13.20 -14.68 -1.19
N CYS A 5 13.77 -14.24 -0.06
CA CYS A 5 13.10 -13.29 0.80
C CYS A 5 13.02 -12.02 -0.04
N GLN A 6 11.95 -11.91 -0.82
CA GLN A 6 11.76 -10.86 -1.82
C GLN A 6 11.67 -9.54 -1.06
N TRP A 7 12.81 -8.88 -0.93
CA TRP A 7 12.96 -7.68 -0.11
C TRP A 7 12.06 -6.57 -0.66
N ASN A 8 11.00 -6.25 0.09
CA ASN A 8 10.04 -5.24 -0.32
C ASN A 8 10.58 -3.85 0.01
N ASN A 9 11.19 -3.19 -0.96
CA ASN A 9 11.76 -1.84 -0.80
C ASN A 9 10.71 -0.71 -0.70
N ARG A 10 9.42 -1.02 -0.77
CA ARG A 10 8.34 -0.01 -0.73
C ARG A 10 8.02 0.49 0.68
N GLN A 11 8.36 -0.30 1.71
CA GLN A 11 7.96 -0.07 3.09
C GLN A 11 9.18 -0.16 4.01
N GLY A 12 9.20 0.67 5.06
CA GLY A 12 10.18 0.60 6.13
C GLY A 12 9.49 0.64 7.48
N THR A 13 10.14 0.11 8.51
CA THR A 13 9.67 0.25 9.89
C THR A 13 10.52 1.30 10.61
N ILE A 14 9.86 2.15 11.39
CA ILE A 14 10.50 3.11 12.28
C ILE A 14 9.96 2.91 13.71
N THR A 15 10.79 3.20 14.70
CA THR A 15 10.38 3.19 16.11
C THR A 15 10.17 4.63 16.57
N VAL A 16 9.00 4.94 17.09
CA VAL A 16 8.65 6.26 17.65
C VAL A 16 8.70 6.23 19.18
N SER A 17 9.03 7.37 19.79
CA SER A 17 9.15 7.50 21.25
C SER A 17 7.82 7.59 21.99
N ALA A 18 6.72 7.93 21.30
CA ALA A 18 5.38 8.03 21.87
C ALA A 18 4.31 7.60 20.87
N SER A 19 3.18 7.12 21.38
CA SER A 19 1.98 6.86 20.57
C SER A 19 1.34 8.18 20.15
N GLY A 20 0.83 8.24 18.92
CA GLY A 20 0.20 9.45 18.39
C GLY A 20 0.00 9.44 16.88
N LEU A 21 0.78 8.62 16.16
CA LEU A 21 0.55 8.38 14.73
C LEU A 21 -0.55 7.34 14.53
N GLN A 22 -1.43 7.60 13.56
CA GLN A 22 -2.49 6.73 13.11
C GLN A 22 -2.25 6.30 11.66
N VAL A 23 -2.88 5.21 11.25
CA VAL A 23 -2.80 4.73 9.86
C VAL A 23 -3.42 5.77 8.93
N GLY A 24 -2.70 6.16 7.88
CA GLY A 24 -3.09 7.19 6.91
C GLY A 24 -2.43 8.56 7.13
N ASP A 25 -1.77 8.78 8.29
CA ASP A 25 -1.12 10.06 8.56
C ASP A 25 0.02 10.36 7.58
N ALA A 26 0.11 11.63 7.19
CA ALA A 26 1.27 12.20 6.50
C ALA A 26 2.13 12.96 7.49
N PHE A 27 3.43 12.70 7.46
CA PHE A 27 4.38 13.41 8.29
C PHE A 27 5.72 13.62 7.60
N THR A 28 6.48 14.58 8.11
CA THR A 28 7.88 14.81 7.77
C THR A 28 8.75 14.60 9.00
N ILE A 29 10.01 14.24 8.78
CA ILE A 29 11.02 14.09 9.84
C ILE A 29 12.01 15.24 9.72
N ALA A 30 12.28 15.93 10.83
CA ALA A 30 13.25 17.01 10.83
C ALA A 30 14.65 16.50 10.41
N GLY A 31 15.27 17.21 9.45
CA GLY A 31 16.60 16.86 8.93
C GLY A 31 16.61 15.74 7.89
N VAL A 32 15.46 15.29 7.40
CA VAL A 32 15.34 14.31 6.31
C VAL A 32 14.71 14.99 5.09
N ASN A 33 15.53 15.38 4.12
CA ASN A 33 15.07 16.01 2.89
C ASN A 33 15.07 15.01 1.74
N SER A 34 14.17 15.23 0.79
CA SER A 34 14.11 14.44 -0.43
C SER A 34 15.28 14.79 -1.37
N VAL A 35 15.84 13.80 -2.04
CA VAL A 35 16.84 14.00 -3.10
C VAL A 35 16.22 13.84 -4.48
N HIS A 36 16.83 14.48 -5.47
CA HIS A 36 16.47 14.26 -6.86
C HIS A 36 16.83 12.83 -7.27
N GLN A 37 15.87 12.08 -7.84
CA GLN A 37 16.04 10.64 -8.05
C GLN A 37 17.11 10.25 -9.07
N ILE A 38 17.53 11.17 -9.95
CA ILE A 38 18.61 10.90 -10.93
C ILE A 38 19.95 11.43 -10.43
N THR A 39 20.03 12.74 -10.17
CA THR A 39 21.31 13.41 -9.85
C THR A 39 21.72 13.26 -8.39
N LYS A 40 20.79 12.86 -7.51
CA LYS A 40 20.97 12.72 -6.05
C LYS A 40 21.32 14.01 -5.32
N ASP A 41 21.10 15.15 -5.96
CA ASP A 41 21.18 16.45 -5.31
C ASP A 41 20.04 16.63 -4.32
N THR A 42 20.32 17.31 -3.21
CA THR A 42 19.27 17.67 -2.25
C THR A 42 18.32 18.70 -2.86
N THR A 43 17.02 18.46 -2.70
CA THR A 43 15.98 19.40 -3.16
C THR A 43 15.69 20.49 -2.14
N GLY A 44 16.21 20.36 -0.91
CA GLY A 44 15.89 21.24 0.22
C GLY A 44 14.44 21.10 0.74
N GLN A 45 13.66 20.15 0.22
CA GLN A 45 12.28 19.90 0.65
C GLN A 45 12.22 18.69 1.59
N PRO A 46 11.52 18.78 2.73
CA PRO A 46 11.40 17.68 3.67
C PRO A 46 10.64 16.51 3.01
N GLN A 47 11.16 15.30 3.17
CA GLN A 47 10.51 14.11 2.61
C GLN A 47 9.22 13.80 3.37
N VAL A 48 8.12 13.62 2.62
CA VAL A 48 6.82 13.22 3.18
C VAL A 48 6.72 11.70 3.22
N PHE A 49 6.30 11.19 4.37
CA PHE A 49 6.04 9.77 4.61
C PHE A 49 4.56 9.57 4.96
N ARG A 50 4.05 8.38 4.62
CA ARG A 50 2.72 7.91 4.96
C ARG A 50 2.79 6.73 5.92
N VAL A 51 1.92 6.73 6.92
CA VAL A 51 1.77 5.61 7.86
C VAL A 51 0.86 4.54 7.24
N LEU A 52 1.38 3.31 7.11
CA LEU A 52 0.64 2.16 6.60
C LEU A 52 0.09 1.25 7.70
N ALA A 53 0.84 1.10 8.79
CA ALA A 53 0.45 0.29 9.94
C ALA A 53 1.13 0.81 11.21
N VAL A 54 0.46 0.64 12.34
CA VAL A 54 0.98 1.02 13.66
C VAL A 54 0.82 -0.19 14.59
N SER A 55 1.91 -0.57 15.25
CA SER A 55 1.94 -1.62 16.28
C SER A 55 2.71 -1.09 17.49
N GLY A 56 1.98 -0.51 18.44
CA GLY A 56 2.57 0.17 19.60
C GLY A 56 3.45 1.34 19.18
N THR A 57 4.75 1.25 19.47
CA THR A 57 5.77 2.24 19.09
C THR A 57 6.42 1.95 17.74
N THR A 58 6.06 0.84 17.08
CA THR A 58 6.60 0.48 15.77
C THR A 58 5.62 0.90 14.68
N VAL A 59 6.09 1.71 13.74
CA VAL A 59 5.28 2.28 12.67
C VAL A 59 5.84 1.83 11.33
N THR A 60 5.00 1.22 10.50
CA THR A 60 5.33 0.87 9.11
C THR A 60 4.99 2.07 8.23
N ILE A 61 5.99 2.56 7.50
CA ILE A 61 5.92 3.78 6.71
C ILE A 61 6.22 3.49 5.23
N SER A 62 5.74 4.38 4.36
CA SER A 62 6.09 4.41 2.94
C SER A 62 6.24 5.87 2.47
N PRO A 63 7.23 6.20 1.64
CA PRO A 63 8.32 5.34 1.13
C PRO A 63 9.30 4.89 2.22
N LYS A 64 10.11 3.85 1.96
CA LYS A 64 11.19 3.45 2.87
C LYS A 64 12.27 4.54 2.89
N ILE A 65 12.84 4.83 4.06
CA ILE A 65 13.99 5.72 4.19
C ILE A 65 15.23 5.05 3.59
N LEU A 66 15.80 5.66 2.54
CA LEU A 66 17.01 5.22 1.85
C LEU A 66 18.01 6.38 1.76
N PRO A 67 18.96 6.45 2.71
CA PRO A 67 20.02 7.47 2.74
C PRO A 67 21.17 7.15 1.75
N PRO A 68 21.99 8.14 1.37
CA PRO A 68 23.15 7.94 0.51
C PRO A 68 24.34 7.30 1.24
N ASP A 69 24.35 7.32 2.57
CA ASP A 69 25.42 6.81 3.44
C ASP A 69 25.15 5.38 3.94
N ASN A 70 24.38 4.60 3.18
CA ASN A 70 24.21 3.18 3.48
C ASN A 70 25.54 2.42 3.33
N ALA A 71 25.82 1.51 4.26
CA ALA A 71 27.00 0.64 4.22
C ALA A 71 27.10 -0.20 2.94
N ASP A 72 25.95 -0.47 2.29
CA ASP A 72 25.90 -1.12 0.99
C ASP A 72 26.03 -0.11 -0.16
N VAL A 73 27.18 -0.13 -0.82
CA VAL A 73 27.53 0.77 -1.93
C VAL A 73 26.56 0.61 -3.11
N ALA A 74 26.06 -0.61 -3.35
CA ALA A 74 25.15 -0.89 -4.46
C ALA A 74 23.75 -0.29 -4.26
N SER A 75 23.36 -0.01 -3.02
CA SER A 75 22.06 0.58 -2.69
C SER A 75 22.04 2.12 -2.75
N ARG A 76 23.20 2.78 -2.83
CA ARG A 76 23.33 4.25 -2.84
C ARG A 76 22.64 4.93 -4.04
N PRO A 77 22.66 4.37 -5.27
CA PRO A 77 21.91 4.92 -6.40
C PRO A 77 20.38 4.92 -6.22
N TYR A 78 19.85 4.16 -5.25
CA TYR A 78 18.42 4.12 -4.94
C TYR A 78 18.04 5.03 -3.76
N ALA A 79 18.96 5.90 -3.31
CA ALA A 79 18.69 6.84 -2.25
C ALA A 79 17.56 7.82 -2.65
N ASN A 80 16.65 8.04 -1.70
CA ASN A 80 15.52 8.96 -1.83
C ASN A 80 15.55 10.11 -0.82
N VAL A 81 16.39 10.00 0.21
CA VAL A 81 16.64 11.07 1.18
C VAL A 81 18.12 11.41 1.24
N ASP A 82 18.45 12.59 1.77
CA ASP A 82 19.82 13.07 1.92
C ASP A 82 20.52 12.52 3.17
N ALA A 83 19.77 12.25 4.24
CA ALA A 83 20.30 11.76 5.51
C ALA A 83 19.36 10.77 6.21
N ASN A 84 19.92 9.95 7.11
CA ASN A 84 19.12 9.17 8.06
C ASN A 84 18.43 10.08 9.08
N ALA A 85 17.25 9.66 9.51
CA ALA A 85 16.61 10.25 10.69
C ALA A 85 17.51 10.07 11.92
N ALA A 86 17.87 11.18 12.57
CA ALA A 86 18.60 11.16 13.83
C ALA A 86 17.74 10.56 14.96
N ASN A 87 18.39 9.99 15.98
CA ASN A 87 17.68 9.48 17.15
C ASN A 87 16.94 10.63 17.86
N GLY A 88 15.62 10.51 18.02
CA GLY A 88 14.78 11.56 18.61
C GLY A 88 14.44 12.73 17.67
N ALA A 89 14.63 12.59 16.35
CA ALA A 89 14.21 13.61 15.39
C ALA A 89 12.71 13.92 15.51
N ALA A 90 12.37 15.22 15.48
CA ALA A 90 10.98 15.65 15.58
C ALA A 90 10.16 15.26 14.35
N ILE A 91 8.96 14.73 14.58
CA ILE A 91 7.99 14.38 13.55
C ILE A 91 6.93 15.47 13.47
N THR A 92 6.71 16.02 12.28
CA THR A 92 5.64 17.00 12.03
C THR A 92 4.53 16.35 11.23
N ILE A 93 3.31 16.31 11.77
CA ILE A 93 2.12 15.78 11.08
C ILE A 93 1.51 16.86 10.19
N LEU A 94 1.29 16.54 8.92
CA LEU A 94 0.77 17.48 7.92
C LEU A 94 -0.78 17.50 7.91
N ASN A 95 -1.42 16.37 8.20
CA ASN A 95 -2.87 16.20 8.18
C ASN A 95 -3.52 16.37 9.56
N LYS A 96 -3.07 17.36 10.34
CA LYS A 96 -3.58 17.57 11.72
C LYS A 96 -5.08 17.89 11.78
N ASN A 97 -5.63 18.49 10.72
CA ASN A 97 -7.06 18.76 10.60
C ASN A 97 -7.66 17.90 9.48
N ALA A 98 -8.86 17.36 9.72
CA ALA A 98 -9.57 16.57 8.72
C ALA A 98 -9.99 17.47 7.54
N ALA A 99 -9.59 17.07 6.34
CA ALA A 99 -9.96 17.73 5.09
C ALA A 99 -10.15 16.68 3.99
N PRO A 100 -11.06 16.90 3.02
CA PRO A 100 -11.16 16.03 1.85
C PRO A 100 -9.83 16.00 1.09
N ALA A 101 -9.38 14.80 0.73
CA ALA A 101 -8.13 14.62 0.02
C ALA A 101 -8.34 14.78 -1.50
N ASN A 102 -7.45 15.53 -2.15
CA ASN A 102 -7.31 15.52 -3.60
C ASN A 102 -6.23 14.49 -3.97
N LEU A 103 -6.61 13.47 -4.75
CA LEU A 103 -5.72 12.39 -5.11
C LEU A 103 -5.17 12.63 -6.52
N PHE A 104 -3.84 12.58 -6.65
CA PHE A 104 -3.13 12.68 -7.91
C PHE A 104 -2.12 11.54 -7.99
N TRP A 105 -2.02 10.88 -9.13
CA TRP A 105 -1.06 9.81 -9.40
C TRP A 105 -0.65 9.84 -10.86
N ALA A 106 0.53 9.29 -11.17
CA ALA A 106 0.96 9.08 -12.55
C ALA A 106 0.31 7.81 -13.12
N ASP A 107 0.10 7.78 -14.44
CA ASP A 107 -0.44 6.59 -15.12
C ASP A 107 0.44 5.36 -14.84
N GLY A 108 -0.19 4.21 -14.58
CA GLY A 108 0.48 2.98 -14.15
C GLY A 108 0.84 2.88 -12.66
N SER A 109 0.63 3.92 -11.83
CA SER A 109 0.92 3.84 -10.38
C SER A 109 -0.05 2.93 -9.62
N VAL A 110 -1.27 2.79 -10.14
CA VAL A 110 -2.36 2.02 -9.53
C VAL A 110 -2.92 1.07 -10.58
N GLU A 111 -2.96 -0.21 -10.24
CA GLU A 111 -3.53 -1.24 -11.09
C GLU A 111 -4.59 -2.03 -10.32
N LEU A 112 -5.73 -2.24 -10.96
CA LEU A 112 -6.79 -3.12 -10.47
C LEU A 112 -6.66 -4.46 -11.18
N MET A 113 -6.22 -5.47 -10.44
CA MET A 113 -6.14 -6.83 -10.96
C MET A 113 -7.42 -7.58 -10.60
N TYR A 114 -8.15 -8.01 -11.62
CA TYR A 114 -9.34 -8.85 -11.45
C TYR A 114 -8.93 -10.33 -11.40
N GLY A 115 -9.38 -11.02 -10.36
CA GLY A 115 -9.20 -12.46 -10.22
C GLY A 115 -10.47 -13.21 -10.61
N LYS A 116 -10.32 -14.35 -11.31
CA LYS A 116 -11.43 -15.28 -11.52
C LYS A 116 -11.52 -16.24 -10.33
N LEU A 117 -12.61 -16.15 -9.57
CA LEU A 117 -12.92 -17.14 -8.54
C LEU A 117 -13.44 -18.42 -9.21
N ALA A 118 -12.82 -19.55 -8.91
CA ALA A 118 -13.26 -20.86 -9.40
C ALA A 118 -14.31 -21.44 -8.45
N PHE A 119 -15.51 -21.73 -8.96
CA PHE A 119 -16.56 -22.41 -8.20
C PHE A 119 -16.50 -23.93 -8.41
N PRO A 120 -16.63 -24.74 -7.35
CA PRO A 120 -16.65 -26.20 -7.47
C PRO A 120 -17.90 -26.66 -8.22
N THR A 121 -17.74 -27.60 -9.15
CA THR A 121 -18.84 -28.20 -9.91
C THR A 121 -19.53 -29.29 -9.08
N GLY A 122 -20.86 -29.44 -9.21
CA GLY A 122 -21.61 -30.54 -8.62
C GLY A 122 -22.04 -30.39 -7.15
N GLN A 123 -21.90 -29.20 -6.54
CA GLN A 123 -22.22 -28.97 -5.11
C GLN A 123 -23.63 -28.40 -4.85
N GLY A 124 -24.50 -28.28 -5.87
CA GLY A 124 -25.89 -27.82 -5.73
C GLY A 124 -26.19 -26.40 -6.27
N PRO A 125 -25.36 -25.37 -6.00
CA PRO A 125 -25.54 -24.04 -6.57
C PRO A 125 -25.21 -24.00 -8.06
N GLN A 126 -26.10 -23.39 -8.84
CA GLN A 126 -25.85 -23.03 -10.23
C GLN A 126 -25.10 -21.69 -10.28
N VAL A 127 -24.19 -21.55 -11.25
CA VAL A 127 -23.29 -20.39 -11.33
C VAL A 127 -23.45 -19.70 -12.68
N MET A 128 -23.65 -18.38 -12.65
CA MET A 128 -23.64 -17.51 -13.82
C MET A 128 -22.50 -16.49 -13.69
N THR A 129 -21.84 -16.19 -14.80
CA THR A 129 -20.76 -15.20 -14.85
C THR A 129 -21.15 -14.08 -15.81
N ALA A 130 -20.95 -12.83 -15.40
CA ALA A 130 -21.16 -11.65 -16.23
C ALA A 130 -19.98 -10.69 -16.07
N THR A 131 -19.72 -9.87 -17.07
CA THR A 131 -18.73 -8.79 -17.00
C THR A 131 -19.47 -7.46 -16.88
N THR A 132 -19.09 -6.65 -15.89
CA THR A 132 -19.58 -5.27 -15.78
C THR A 132 -19.02 -4.41 -16.92
N GLU A 133 -19.65 -3.27 -17.19
CA GLU A 133 -19.17 -2.30 -18.22
C GLU A 133 -17.75 -1.79 -17.92
N GLN A 134 -17.31 -1.85 -16.66
CA GLN A 134 -15.97 -1.47 -16.20
C GLN A 134 -14.97 -2.65 -16.23
N GLY A 135 -15.34 -3.78 -16.83
CA GLY A 135 -14.46 -4.94 -17.04
C GLY A 135 -14.30 -5.88 -15.84
N ALA A 136 -14.90 -5.57 -14.69
CA ALA A 136 -14.87 -6.46 -13.52
C ALA A 136 -15.75 -7.69 -13.76
N THR A 137 -15.25 -8.88 -13.45
CA THR A 137 -16.01 -10.13 -13.51
C THR A 137 -16.90 -10.27 -12.27
N LEU A 138 -18.20 -10.42 -12.49
CA LEU A 138 -19.19 -10.74 -11.49
C LEU A 138 -19.60 -12.21 -11.63
N ILE A 139 -19.62 -12.93 -10.52
CA ILE A 139 -20.13 -14.30 -10.48
C ILE A 139 -21.32 -14.35 -9.54
N MET A 140 -22.45 -14.83 -10.06
CA MET A 140 -23.67 -15.06 -9.30
C MET A 140 -23.83 -16.57 -9.07
N SER A 141 -23.94 -16.97 -7.81
CA SER A 141 -24.36 -18.32 -7.44
C SER A 141 -25.82 -18.27 -6.97
N TYR A 142 -26.62 -19.24 -7.40
CA TYR A 142 -28.00 -19.39 -6.93
C TYR A 142 -28.33 -20.84 -6.61
N ALA A 143 -29.08 -21.05 -5.53
CA ALA A 143 -29.56 -22.35 -5.10
C ALA A 143 -30.99 -22.23 -4.57
N PHE A 144 -31.86 -23.12 -5.03
CA PHE A 144 -33.22 -23.24 -4.52
C PHE A 144 -33.25 -24.26 -3.38
N ASP A 145 -33.70 -23.86 -2.19
CA ASP A 145 -34.02 -24.76 -1.10
C ASP A 145 -35.49 -25.16 -1.21
N HIS A 146 -35.75 -26.39 -1.68
CA HIS A 146 -37.11 -26.89 -1.86
C HIS A 146 -37.86 -27.12 -0.53
N ILE A 147 -37.14 -27.26 0.59
CA ILE A 147 -37.73 -27.49 1.92
C ILE A 147 -38.23 -26.17 2.50
N LYS A 148 -37.51 -25.07 2.24
CA LYS A 148 -37.87 -23.74 2.73
C LYS A 148 -38.63 -22.89 1.71
N GLY A 149 -38.67 -23.30 0.44
CA GLY A 149 -39.29 -22.55 -0.65
C GLY A 149 -38.56 -21.24 -0.97
N VAL A 150 -37.27 -21.13 -0.64
CA VAL A 150 -36.47 -19.91 -0.78
C VAL A 150 -35.37 -20.11 -1.80
N ASN A 151 -35.14 -19.08 -2.63
CA ASN A 151 -33.97 -18.98 -3.49
C ASN A 151 -32.90 -18.16 -2.78
N HIS A 152 -31.73 -18.75 -2.55
CA HIS A 152 -30.55 -18.02 -2.08
C HIS A 152 -29.70 -17.63 -3.28
N CYS A 153 -29.44 -16.34 -3.44
CA CYS A 153 -28.51 -15.80 -4.43
C CYS A 153 -27.36 -15.07 -3.74
N SER A 154 -26.14 -15.22 -4.25
CA SER A 154 -24.96 -14.50 -3.75
C SER A 154 -24.07 -14.05 -4.89
N PHE A 155 -23.52 -12.83 -4.75
CA PHE A 155 -22.63 -12.22 -5.75
C PHE A 155 -21.20 -12.20 -5.22
N HIS A 156 -20.28 -12.59 -6.08
CA HIS A 156 -18.86 -12.64 -5.77
C HIS A 156 -18.07 -11.91 -6.86
N HIS A 157 -17.18 -11.01 -6.44
CA HIS A 157 -16.13 -10.44 -7.27
C HIS A 157 -14.81 -10.58 -6.51
N SER A 158 -13.70 -10.79 -7.24
CA SER A 158 -12.38 -10.80 -6.64
C SER A 158 -11.55 -9.71 -7.30
N VAL A 159 -11.20 -8.70 -6.52
CA VAL A 159 -10.34 -7.59 -6.95
C VAL A 159 -9.20 -7.47 -5.97
N ARG A 160 -7.98 -7.36 -6.51
CA ARG A 160 -6.81 -6.99 -5.73
C ARG A 160 -6.29 -5.68 -6.29
N LEU A 161 -6.21 -4.67 -5.43
CA LEU A 161 -5.50 -3.44 -5.73
C LEU A 161 -4.00 -3.72 -5.64
N LEU A 162 -3.28 -3.55 -6.74
CA LEU A 162 -1.83 -3.50 -6.73
C LEU A 162 -1.39 -2.05 -6.95
N CYS A 163 -0.55 -1.55 -6.04
CA CYS A 163 0.16 -0.31 -6.24
C CYS A 163 1.55 -0.66 -6.78
N THR A 164 1.77 -0.39 -8.06
CA THR A 164 3.02 -0.57 -8.80
C THR A 164 3.61 0.81 -9.04
N CYS A 165 4.36 1.33 -8.08
CA CYS A 165 5.16 2.53 -8.36
C CYS A 165 6.55 2.08 -8.83
N SER A 166 6.92 2.53 -10.02
CA SER A 166 8.28 2.59 -10.55
C SER A 166 9.23 3.30 -9.59
#